data_AF-A0A920ELU9-F1
#
_entry.id   AF-A0A920ELU9-F1
#
_cell.length_a   1.000
_cell.length_b   1.000
_cell.length_c   1.000
_cell.angle_alpha   90.00
_cell.angle_beta   90.00
_cell.angle_gamma   90.00
#
_symmetry.space_group_name_H-M   'P 1'
#
loop_
_entity.id
_entity.type
_entity.pdbx_description
1 polymer ?
#
loop_
_entity_poly.entity_id
_entity_poly.type
_entity_poly.pdbx_seq_one_letter_code
_entity_poly.pdbx_strand_id
1 'polypeptide(L)'
;MKLKADISIRINPDVKVKTHPYISTGMRENKFGIAYEDAFEIYKKAKQLDSINIVGIDFHIGSQIMSIEPYLDSISSVKKLIQKLDTIDIKLSHIDVGGGLGISYKGEKLVDKSEYVKTIINSLSDLDLNIIFEPGRSIVGDCGILVSQVQYVKESSAKIS
;
A
#
# COMPACT_ATOMS: atom_id res chain seq x y z
N MET A 1 21.06 27.04 10.09
CA MET A 1 20.94 25.87 9.19
C MET A 1 19.58 25.93 8.51
N LYS A 2 19.51 25.91 7.17
CA LYS A 2 18.25 25.59 6.48
C LYS A 2 18.13 24.08 6.47
N LEU A 3 17.22 23.53 7.27
CA LEU A 3 16.91 22.10 7.28
C LEU A 3 16.16 21.75 5.99
N LYS A 4 16.45 20.58 5.40
CA LYS A 4 15.65 20.01 4.32
C LYS A 4 14.80 18.88 4.88
N ALA A 5 13.55 18.80 4.43
CA ALA A 5 12.65 17.71 4.79
C ALA A 5 12.82 16.55 3.81
N ASP A 6 13.16 15.37 4.33
CA ASP A 6 13.14 14.13 3.56
C ASP A 6 11.69 13.73 3.27
N ILE A 7 11.35 13.54 2.00
CA ILE A 7 9.99 13.18 1.59
C ILE A 7 9.98 11.93 0.70
N SER A 8 8.85 11.23 0.80
CA SER A 8 8.36 10.28 -0.21
C SER A 8 6.99 10.74 -0.68
N ILE A 9 6.69 10.51 -1.95
CA ILE A 9 5.38 10.86 -2.51
C ILE A 9 4.60 9.56 -2.71
N ARG A 10 3.42 9.50 -2.08
CA ARG A 10 2.48 8.41 -2.27
C ARG A 10 1.82 8.51 -3.64
N ILE A 11 1.93 7.47 -4.45
CA ILE A 11 1.23 7.36 -5.73
C ILE A 11 0.11 6.33 -5.67
N ASN A 12 -0.89 6.57 -6.50
CA ASN A 12 -1.89 5.58 -6.84
C ASN A 12 -1.45 4.91 -8.16
N PRO A 13 -1.00 3.65 -8.15
CA PRO A 13 -0.43 2.98 -9.32
C PRO A 13 -1.45 2.58 -10.41
N ASP A 14 -2.73 2.95 -10.23
CA ASP A 14 -3.87 2.64 -11.12
C ASP A 14 -4.14 1.13 -11.30
N VAL A 15 -4.14 0.39 -10.19
CA VAL A 15 -4.39 -1.07 -10.16
C VAL A 15 -5.74 -1.38 -9.52
N LYS A 16 -6.54 -2.26 -10.16
CA LYS A 16 -7.81 -2.74 -9.58
C LYS A 16 -7.53 -3.83 -8.56
N VAL A 17 -7.71 -3.52 -7.27
CA VAL A 17 -7.72 -4.55 -6.23
C VAL A 17 -9.15 -5.09 -6.08
N LYS A 18 -9.34 -6.40 -6.24
CA LYS A 18 -10.59 -7.09 -5.91
C LYS A 18 -10.73 -7.25 -4.39
N THR A 19 -10.99 -6.17 -3.67
CA THR A 19 -11.36 -6.17 -2.24
C THR A 19 -12.79 -5.63 -2.07
N HIS A 20 -13.35 -5.75 -0.86
CA HIS A 20 -14.72 -5.28 -0.57
C HIS A 20 -14.91 -3.82 -1.04
N PRO A 21 -16.07 -3.43 -1.60
CA PRO A 21 -16.30 -2.09 -2.18
C PRO A 21 -16.04 -0.89 -1.26
N TYR A 22 -15.99 -1.09 0.07
CA TYR A 22 -15.60 -0.04 1.04
C TYR A 22 -14.08 0.10 1.24
N ILE A 23 -13.28 -0.77 0.64
CA ILE A 23 -11.80 -0.82 0.71
C ILE A 23 -11.18 -0.66 -0.69
N SER A 24 -11.93 -0.98 -1.75
CA SER A 24 -11.55 -0.76 -3.15
C SER A 24 -12.12 0.56 -3.66
N THR A 25 -11.54 1.67 -3.21
CA THR A 25 -11.84 3.02 -3.71
C THR A 25 -10.89 3.45 -4.85
N GLY A 26 -10.30 2.51 -5.59
CA GLY A 26 -9.53 2.80 -6.81
C GLY A 26 -10.48 2.96 -7.99
N MET A 27 -10.46 4.03 -8.78
CA MET A 27 -9.29 4.35 -9.61
C MET A 27 -9.11 5.86 -9.88
N ARG A 28 -9.97 6.74 -9.35
CA ARG A 28 -9.84 8.20 -9.56
C ARG A 28 -10.38 9.07 -8.41
N GLU A 29 -11.24 8.48 -7.58
CA GLU A 29 -11.92 9.16 -6.46
C GLU A 29 -11.26 8.86 -5.10
N ASN A 30 -10.15 8.14 -5.10
CA ASN A 30 -9.44 7.82 -3.88
C ASN A 30 -8.74 9.08 -3.36
N LYS A 31 -9.12 9.54 -2.17
CA LYS A 31 -8.52 10.73 -1.52
C LYS A 31 -7.04 10.58 -1.13
N PHE A 32 -6.44 9.43 -1.43
CA PHE A 32 -5.10 9.05 -0.97
C PHE A 32 -4.16 8.90 -2.15
N GLY A 33 -2.98 9.49 -2.00
CA GLY A 33 -1.94 9.47 -3.03
C GLY A 33 -2.22 10.39 -4.20
N ILE A 34 -1.18 10.58 -5.01
CA ILE A 34 -1.22 11.30 -6.27
C ILE A 34 -1.56 10.32 -7.40
N ALA A 35 -2.40 10.74 -8.33
CA ALA A 35 -2.67 9.97 -9.53
C ALA A 35 -1.37 9.67 -10.31
N TYR A 36 -1.25 8.48 -10.88
CA TYR A 36 -0.02 8.05 -11.55
C TYR A 36 0.43 9.03 -12.64
N GLU A 37 -0.53 9.61 -13.38
CA GLU A 37 -0.28 10.54 -14.48
C GLU A 37 0.34 11.85 -14.02
N ASP A 38 -0.02 12.31 -12.83
CA ASP A 38 0.45 13.58 -12.25
C ASP A 38 1.78 13.42 -11.51
N ALA A 39 2.12 12.19 -11.10
CA ALA A 39 3.23 11.91 -10.20
C ALA A 39 4.57 12.48 -10.73
N PHE A 40 4.90 12.25 -12.00
CA PHE A 40 6.15 12.72 -12.59
C PHE A 40 6.32 14.24 -12.49
N GLU A 41 5.27 15.01 -12.82
CA GLU A 41 5.31 16.48 -12.76
C GLU A 41 5.37 16.98 -11.31
N ILE A 42 4.78 16.27 -10.35
CA ILE A 42 4.91 16.61 -8.93
C ILE A 42 6.33 16.38 -8.42
N TYR A 43 6.96 15.25 -8.76
CA TYR A 43 8.37 15.01 -8.43
C TYR A 43 9.29 16.09 -9.03
N LYS A 44 9.03 16.49 -10.28
CA LYS A 44 9.78 17.56 -10.95
C LYS A 44 9.62 18.91 -10.24
N LYS A 45 8.41 19.26 -9.79
CA LYS A 45 8.17 20.46 -8.97
C LYS A 45 8.88 20.35 -7.62
N ALA A 46 8.81 19.20 -6.95
CA ALA A 46 9.45 18.98 -5.66
C ALA A 46 10.98 19.13 -5.75
N LYS A 47 11.61 18.71 -6.86
CA LYS A 47 13.05 18.87 -7.11
C LYS A 47 13.48 20.35 -7.12
N GLN A 48 12.58 21.28 -7.47
CA GLN A 48 12.85 22.72 -7.51
C GLN A 48 12.75 23.40 -6.13
N LEU A 49 12.32 22.68 -5.09
CA LEU A 49 12.10 23.25 -3.76
C LEU A 49 13.35 23.04 -2.88
N ASP A 50 14.04 24.14 -2.54
CA ASP A 50 15.27 24.10 -1.74
C ASP A 50 15.11 23.49 -0.34
N SER A 51 13.89 23.44 0.18
CA SER A 51 13.58 22.93 1.52
C SER A 51 13.22 21.44 1.55
N ILE A 52 13.27 20.76 0.41
CA ILE A 52 12.84 19.37 0.26
C ILE A 52 14.02 18.52 -0.26
N ASN A 53 14.12 17.30 0.25
CA ASN A 53 14.97 16.25 -0.25
C ASN A 53 14.09 15.05 -0.62
N ILE A 54 14.06 14.69 -1.91
CA ILE A 54 13.26 13.57 -2.39
C ILE A 54 14.05 12.30 -2.14
N VAL A 55 13.57 11.45 -1.24
CA VAL A 55 14.28 10.23 -0.84
C VAL A 55 13.57 8.95 -1.24
N GLY A 56 12.28 8.99 -1.56
CA GLY A 56 11.55 7.77 -1.87
C GLY A 56 10.22 7.97 -2.57
N ILE A 57 9.53 6.85 -2.69
CA ILE A 57 8.29 6.66 -3.42
C ILE A 57 7.44 5.64 -2.64
N ASP A 58 6.15 5.91 -2.51
CA ASP A 58 5.25 5.10 -1.69
C ASP A 58 4.01 4.68 -2.47
N PHE A 59 3.52 3.46 -2.27
CA PHE A 59 2.17 3.11 -2.63
C PHE A 59 1.53 2.21 -1.58
N HIS A 60 0.23 2.36 -1.40
CA HIS A 60 -0.56 1.48 -0.57
C HIS A 60 -1.92 1.27 -1.22
N ILE A 61 -2.15 0.04 -1.69
CA ILE A 61 -3.25 -0.33 -2.59
C ILE A 61 -4.53 -0.82 -1.88
N GLY A 62 -4.50 -0.98 -0.56
CA GLY A 62 -5.68 -1.31 0.23
C GLY A 62 -5.39 -2.23 1.41
N SER A 63 -6.45 -2.77 2.00
CA SER A 63 -6.37 -3.70 3.13
C SER A 63 -7.10 -5.01 2.81
N GLN A 64 -6.77 -6.08 3.55
CA GLN A 64 -7.38 -7.39 3.41
C GLN A 64 -7.22 -7.96 1.98
N ILE A 65 -6.04 -7.80 1.42
CA ILE A 65 -5.68 -8.30 0.09
C ILE A 65 -5.27 -9.75 0.23
N MET A 66 -5.98 -10.62 -0.49
CA MET A 66 -5.88 -12.08 -0.38
C MET A 66 -5.07 -12.71 -1.51
N SER A 67 -4.39 -11.90 -2.33
CA SER A 67 -3.63 -12.38 -3.48
C SER A 67 -2.41 -11.46 -3.75
N ILE A 68 -1.38 -11.99 -4.40
CA ILE A 68 -0.10 -11.28 -4.61
C ILE A 68 -0.16 -10.36 -5.84
N GLU A 69 -0.96 -10.72 -6.85
CA GLU A 69 -0.97 -10.10 -8.17
C GLU A 69 -1.15 -8.57 -8.13
N PRO A 70 -2.06 -7.99 -7.32
CA PRO A 70 -2.22 -6.54 -7.26
C PRO A 70 -0.96 -5.79 -6.81
N TYR A 71 -0.11 -6.39 -5.97
CA TYR A 71 1.17 -5.80 -5.59
C TYR A 71 2.16 -5.82 -6.75
N LEU A 72 2.21 -6.90 -7.52
CA LEU A 72 3.11 -7.02 -8.67
C LEU A 72 2.72 -6.06 -9.79
N ASP A 73 1.43 -5.89 -10.05
CA ASP A 73 0.91 -4.90 -10.98
C ASP A 73 1.31 -3.48 -10.54
N SER A 74 1.22 -3.20 -9.23
CA SER A 74 1.58 -1.90 -8.65
C SER A 74 3.07 -1.62 -8.76
N ILE A 75 3.91 -2.61 -8.45
CA ILE A 75 5.37 -2.52 -8.57
C ILE A 75 5.76 -2.30 -10.03
N SER A 76 5.14 -3.01 -10.98
CA SER A 76 5.39 -2.83 -12.41
C SER A 76 5.07 -1.40 -12.87
N SER A 77 3.97 -0.82 -12.39
CA SER A 77 3.60 0.58 -12.66
C SER A 77 4.62 1.55 -12.05
N VAL A 78 4.92 1.41 -10.75
CA VAL A 78 5.86 2.28 -10.02
C VAL A 78 7.27 2.21 -10.58
N LYS A 79 7.75 1.04 -11.02
CA LYS A 79 9.05 0.89 -11.69
C LYS A 79 9.19 1.77 -12.93
N LYS A 80 8.14 1.85 -13.76
CA LYS A 80 8.14 2.71 -14.94
C LYS A 80 8.26 4.19 -14.55
N LEU A 81 7.64 4.59 -13.43
CA LEU A 81 7.79 5.94 -12.90
C LEU A 81 9.21 6.18 -12.37
N ILE A 82 9.78 5.25 -11.59
CA ILE A 82 11.17 5.35 -11.09
C ILE A 82 12.15 5.53 -12.27
N GLN A 83 12.02 4.74 -13.33
CA GLN A 83 12.84 4.87 -14.53
C GLN A 83 12.70 6.25 -15.19
N LYS A 84 11.48 6.82 -15.23
CA LYS A 84 11.28 8.19 -15.74
C LYS A 84 11.94 9.23 -14.83
N LEU A 85 11.82 9.09 -13.50
CA LEU A 85 12.45 9.99 -12.53
C LEU A 85 13.99 9.98 -12.67
N ASP A 86 14.56 8.84 -13.02
CA ASP A 86 15.98 8.70 -13.28
C ASP A 86 16.48 9.61 -14.41
N THR A 87 15.67 9.78 -15.46
CA THR A 87 16.00 10.64 -16.62
C THR A 87 16.12 12.12 -16.28
N ILE A 88 15.64 12.53 -15.10
CA ILE A 88 15.74 13.90 -14.58
C ILE A 88 16.56 13.93 -13.28
N ASP A 89 17.48 12.99 -13.09
CA ASP A 89 18.41 12.89 -11.95
C ASP A 89 17.71 12.92 -10.58
N ILE A 90 16.55 12.26 -10.46
CA ILE A 90 15.93 11.98 -9.16
C ILE A 90 16.26 10.53 -8.81
N LYS A 91 17.27 10.34 -7.96
CA LYS A 91 17.67 9.04 -7.43
C LYS A 91 16.96 8.81 -6.10
N LEU A 92 16.20 7.74 -6.01
CA LEU A 92 15.49 7.35 -4.80
C LEU A 92 16.39 6.45 -3.94
N SER A 93 16.18 6.48 -2.64
CA SER A 93 16.87 5.62 -1.66
C SER A 93 16.02 4.44 -1.20
N HIS A 94 14.70 4.56 -1.33
CA HIS A 94 13.77 3.52 -0.95
C HIS A 94 12.48 3.53 -1.78
N ILE A 95 11.80 2.39 -1.73
CA ILE A 95 10.42 2.20 -2.15
C ILE A 95 9.63 1.65 -0.96
N ASP A 96 8.51 2.29 -0.66
CA ASP A 96 7.52 1.78 0.29
C ASP A 96 6.40 1.10 -0.49
N VAL A 97 6.17 -0.18 -0.20
CA VAL A 97 5.12 -0.99 -0.84
C VAL A 97 3.85 -1.05 0.00
N GLY A 98 3.82 -0.31 1.10
CA GLY A 98 2.74 -0.25 2.04
C GLY A 98 2.50 -1.58 2.75
N GLY A 99 1.25 -1.80 3.13
CA GLY A 99 0.79 -3.03 3.75
C GLY A 99 -0.38 -3.63 2.98
N GLY A 100 -1.29 -4.23 3.73
CA GLY A 100 -2.57 -4.67 3.18
C GLY A 100 -2.76 -6.18 3.09
N LEU A 101 -1.71 -6.97 3.33
CA LEU A 101 -1.80 -8.43 3.35
C LEU A 101 -2.90 -8.90 4.33
N GLY A 102 -3.83 -9.69 3.82
CA GLY A 102 -5.00 -10.16 4.57
C GLY A 102 -4.70 -11.28 5.56
N ILE A 103 -5.67 -11.52 6.44
CA ILE A 103 -5.72 -12.65 7.39
C ILE A 103 -7.00 -13.45 7.16
N SER A 104 -7.14 -14.62 7.79
CA SER A 104 -8.30 -15.49 7.61
C SER A 104 -9.34 -15.18 8.70
N TYR A 105 -10.50 -14.66 8.31
CA TYR A 105 -11.60 -14.38 9.24
C TYR A 105 -12.64 -15.52 9.26
N LYS A 106 -12.79 -16.22 8.14
CA LYS A 106 -13.79 -17.28 7.93
C LYS A 106 -13.20 -18.52 7.26
N GLY A 107 -11.89 -18.72 7.34
CA GLY A 107 -11.20 -19.85 6.69
C GLY A 107 -10.83 -19.58 5.23
N GLU A 108 -10.73 -18.31 4.82
CA GLU A 108 -10.22 -17.94 3.50
C GLU A 108 -8.79 -18.43 3.29
N LYS A 109 -8.45 -18.81 2.05
CA LYS A 109 -7.09 -19.16 1.66
C LYS A 109 -6.18 -17.94 1.79
N LEU A 110 -5.06 -18.12 2.47
CA LEU A 110 -4.06 -17.07 2.67
C LEU A 110 -2.91 -17.17 1.69
N VAL A 111 -2.34 -16.00 1.42
CA VAL A 111 -0.99 -15.89 0.87
C VAL A 111 -0.01 -16.11 2.01
N ASP A 112 0.98 -16.98 1.81
CA ASP A 112 2.04 -17.15 2.79
C ASP A 112 2.87 -15.86 2.93
N LYS A 113 3.14 -15.44 4.18
CA LYS A 113 3.84 -14.17 4.44
C LYS A 113 5.26 -14.19 3.89
N SER A 114 5.94 -15.34 3.94
CA SER A 114 7.31 -15.48 3.44
C SER A 114 7.32 -15.45 1.92
N GLU A 115 6.36 -16.11 1.28
CA GLU A 115 6.15 -16.06 -0.17
C GLU A 115 5.86 -14.63 -0.63
N TYR A 116 4.97 -13.92 0.07
CA TYR A 116 4.68 -12.51 -0.20
C TYR A 116 5.95 -11.66 -0.15
N VAL A 117 6.69 -11.68 0.96
CA VAL A 117 7.92 -10.88 1.13
C VAL A 117 8.96 -11.23 0.05
N LYS A 118 9.23 -12.52 -0.18
CA LYS A 118 10.20 -12.97 -1.19
C LYS A 118 9.82 -12.52 -2.59
N THR A 119 8.54 -12.64 -2.95
CA THR A 119 8.08 -12.27 -4.29
C THR A 119 8.22 -10.77 -4.51
N ILE A 120 7.88 -9.95 -3.52
CA ILE A 120 8.05 -8.49 -3.59
C ILE A 120 9.53 -8.11 -3.72
N ILE A 121 10.40 -8.65 -2.87
CA ILE A 121 11.85 -8.39 -2.94
C ILE A 121 12.41 -8.77 -4.31
N ASN A 122 12.10 -9.97 -4.80
CA ASN A 122 12.56 -10.43 -6.10
C ASN A 122 12.07 -9.52 -7.23
N SER A 123 10.82 -9.06 -7.16
CA SER A 123 10.23 -8.16 -8.14
C SER A 123 10.88 -6.78 -8.16
N LEU A 124 11.67 -6.40 -7.15
CA LEU A 124 12.38 -5.11 -7.04
C LEU A 124 13.92 -5.26 -7.09
N SER A 125 14.43 -6.49 -7.28
CA SER A 125 15.87 -6.81 -7.16
C SER A 125 16.81 -6.14 -8.18
N ASP A 126 16.25 -5.65 -9.29
CA ASP A 126 16.91 -4.85 -10.32
C ASP A 126 17.03 -3.37 -9.95
N LEU A 127 16.43 -2.94 -8.84
CA LEU A 127 16.53 -1.59 -8.31
C LEU A 127 17.41 -1.60 -7.04
N ASP A 128 18.39 -0.70 -7.01
CA ASP A 128 19.21 -0.46 -5.81
C ASP A 128 18.46 0.43 -4.81
N LEU A 129 17.41 -0.12 -4.20
CA LEU A 129 16.52 0.57 -3.27
C LEU A 129 16.31 -0.25 -1.99
N ASN A 130 16.21 0.45 -0.86
CA ASN A 130 15.65 -0.14 0.34
C ASN A 130 14.16 -0.38 0.16
N ILE A 131 13.67 -1.53 0.63
CA ILE A 131 12.24 -1.89 0.53
C ILE A 131 11.62 -1.75 1.92
N ILE A 132 10.60 -0.90 2.03
CA ILE A 132 9.83 -0.68 3.25
C ILE A 132 8.48 -1.39 3.11
N PHE A 133 8.05 -2.05 4.18
CA PHE A 133 6.73 -2.64 4.31
C PHE A 133 6.02 -2.01 5.51
N GLU A 134 4.71 -1.79 5.41
CA GLU A 134 3.85 -1.25 6.47
C GLU A 134 2.79 -2.27 6.96
N PRO A 135 3.20 -3.45 7.47
CA PRO A 135 2.25 -4.46 7.89
C PRO A 135 1.51 -4.05 9.18
N GLY A 136 0.19 -4.20 9.17
CA GLY A 136 -0.67 -4.00 10.34
C GLY A 136 -1.45 -5.26 10.68
N ARG A 137 -2.59 -5.45 10.00
CA ARG A 137 -3.51 -6.59 10.20
C ARG A 137 -2.81 -7.95 10.15
N SER A 138 -1.87 -8.13 9.24
CA SER A 138 -1.13 -9.39 9.09
C SER A 138 -0.20 -9.72 10.25
N ILE A 139 0.15 -8.74 11.11
CA ILE A 139 0.96 -8.99 12.30
C ILE A 139 0.06 -9.25 13.51
N VAL A 140 -0.88 -8.36 13.77
CA VAL A 140 -1.62 -8.33 15.05
C VAL A 140 -3.06 -8.83 14.96
N GLY A 141 -3.59 -9.03 13.76
CA GLY A 141 -5.02 -9.30 13.54
C GLY A 141 -5.52 -10.58 14.21
N ASP A 142 -4.69 -11.63 14.23
CA ASP A 142 -5.01 -12.92 14.85
C ASP A 142 -4.52 -13.03 16.30
N CYS A 143 -3.91 -11.96 16.85
CA CYS A 143 -3.34 -11.96 18.20
C CYS A 143 -4.32 -11.51 19.29
N GLY A 144 -5.52 -11.06 18.92
CA GLY A 144 -6.51 -10.51 19.84
C GLY A 144 -7.84 -11.23 19.77
N ILE A 145 -8.46 -11.43 20.94
CA ILE A 145 -9.85 -11.87 21.05
C ILE A 145 -10.64 -10.85 21.86
N LEU A 146 -11.92 -10.68 21.53
CA LEU A 146 -12.86 -9.92 22.35
C LEU A 146 -13.66 -10.90 23.22
N VAL A 147 -13.34 -10.95 24.52
CA VAL A 147 -14.09 -11.75 25.49
C VAL A 147 -15.29 -10.94 25.98
N SER A 148 -16.48 -11.53 25.88
CA SER A 148 -17.72 -10.93 26.35
C SER A 148 -18.64 -12.00 26.95
N GLN A 149 -19.47 -11.61 27.92
CA GLN A 149 -20.42 -12.50 28.59
C GLN A 149 -21.85 -12.11 28.20
N VAL A 150 -22.64 -13.10 27.79
CA VAL A 150 -24.09 -12.93 27.58
C VAL A 150 -24.75 -12.55 28.91
N GLN A 151 -25.40 -11.40 28.94
CA GLN A 151 -26.14 -10.94 30.13
C GLN A 151 -27.61 -11.32 30.06
N TYR A 152 -28.24 -11.11 28.90
CA TYR A 152 -29.65 -11.38 28.68
C TYR A 152 -29.87 -11.86 27.25
N VAL A 153 -30.89 -12.69 27.07
CA VAL A 153 -31.41 -13.08 25.75
C VAL A 153 -32.82 -12.51 25.65
N LYS A 154 -33.06 -11.65 24.65
CA LYS A 154 -34.38 -11.10 24.39
C LYS A 154 -35.07 -11.91 23.29
N GLU A 155 -36.20 -12.52 23.63
CA GLU A 155 -37.06 -13.20 22.66
C GLU A 155 -38.07 -12.21 22.04
N SER A 156 -38.27 -12.29 20.72
CA SER A 156 -39.22 -11.46 19.98
C SER A 156 -40.05 -12.35 19.06
N SER A 157 -41.38 -12.18 19.09
CA SER A 157 -42.34 -12.89 18.24
C SER A 157 -42.41 -12.35 16.80
N ALA A 158 -41.84 -11.17 16.54
CA ALA A 158 -41.74 -10.60 15.20
C ALA A 158 -40.38 -10.97 14.56
N LYS A 159 -40.42 -11.61 13.38
CA LYS A 159 -39.25 -11.73 12.50
C LYS A 159 -38.84 -10.33 12.07
N ILE A 160 -37.65 -9.90 12.47
CA ILE A 160 -37.00 -8.72 11.92
C ILE A 160 -36.38 -9.17 10.59
N SER A 161 -36.95 -8.70 9.48
CA SER A 161 -36.45 -8.88 8.12
C SER A 161 -35.24 -7.99 7.85
#